data_AF-A0A358D2W3-F1
#
_entry.id   AF-A0A358D2W3-F1
#
_cell.length_a   1.000
_cell.length_b   1.000
_cell.length_c   1.000
_cell.angle_alpha   90.00
_cell.angle_beta   90.00
_cell.angle_gamma   90.00
#
_symmetry.space_group_name_H-M   'P 1'
#
loop_
_entity.id
_entity.type
_entity.pdbx_description
1 polymer ?
#
loop_
_entity_poly.entity_id
_entity_poly.type
_entity_poly.pdbx_seq_one_letter_code
_entity_poly.pdbx_strand_id
1 'polypeptide(L)'
;GDTDYAARRAGRLGDGYFPARDTPQERIDLARRTAEQCGRDPDALEITMPMPEDPDDIPNMKARGVDRLVVPVTAMAGMPTLIDSPEDALRFGEIIAKYADL
;
A
#
# COMPACT_ATOMS: atom_id res chain seq x y z
N GLY A 1 -0.61 -8.34 -6.76
CA GLY A 1 -1.51 -8.96 -7.75
C GLY A 1 -2.84 -8.28 -7.66
N ASP A 2 -3.25 -7.57 -8.69
CA ASP A 2 -4.45 -6.72 -8.65
C ASP A 2 -5.62 -7.33 -9.44
N THR A 3 -6.26 -8.30 -8.82
CA THR A 3 -7.53 -8.90 -9.27
C THR A 3 -8.34 -9.28 -8.03
N ASP A 4 -9.64 -9.42 -8.19
CA ASP A 4 -10.51 -9.87 -7.09
C ASP A 4 -10.18 -11.28 -6.62
N TYR A 5 -9.62 -12.13 -7.50
CA TYR A 5 -9.10 -13.43 -7.11
C TYR A 5 -7.89 -13.29 -6.18
N ALA A 6 -6.97 -12.38 -6.50
CA ALA A 6 -5.80 -12.11 -5.67
C ALA A 6 -6.19 -11.49 -4.32
N ALA A 7 -7.16 -10.56 -4.29
CA ALA A 7 -7.70 -9.97 -3.06
C ALA A 7 -8.34 -11.04 -2.16
N ARG A 8 -9.19 -11.91 -2.71
CA ARG A 8 -9.76 -13.05 -1.95
C ARG A 8 -8.68 -14.00 -1.45
N ARG A 9 -7.65 -14.28 -2.26
CA ARG A 9 -6.52 -15.12 -1.82
C ARG A 9 -5.78 -14.49 -0.64
N ALA A 10 -5.55 -13.17 -0.67
CA ALA A 10 -4.93 -12.44 0.42
C ALA A 10 -5.78 -12.54 1.70
N GLY A 11 -7.08 -12.26 1.63
CA GLY A 11 -7.97 -12.39 2.79
C GLY A 11 -8.02 -13.81 3.38
N ARG A 12 -8.06 -14.85 2.52
CA ARG A 12 -8.10 -16.25 2.98
C ARG A 12 -6.81 -16.71 3.67
N LEU A 13 -5.64 -16.31 3.17
CA LEU A 13 -4.36 -16.98 3.48
C LEU A 13 -3.22 -16.06 3.89
N GLY A 14 -3.26 -14.77 3.53
CA GLY A 14 -2.12 -13.87 3.67
C GLY A 14 -2.23 -12.94 4.87
N ASP A 15 -1.09 -12.44 5.32
CA ASP A 15 -0.99 -11.37 6.33
C ASP A 15 -0.81 -10.00 5.68
N GLY A 16 -0.85 -9.94 4.34
CA GLY A 16 -0.91 -8.69 3.62
C GLY A 16 -1.41 -8.81 2.19
N TYR A 17 -1.76 -7.66 1.63
CA TYR A 17 -2.23 -7.50 0.26
C TYR A 17 -1.49 -6.34 -0.43
N PHE A 18 -0.76 -6.67 -1.50
CA PHE A 18 -0.04 -5.70 -2.33
C PHE A 18 -0.51 -5.83 -3.79
N PRO A 19 -1.29 -4.87 -4.34
CA PRO A 19 -1.73 -4.91 -5.73
C PRO A 19 -0.62 -4.52 -6.71
N ALA A 20 0.45 -3.87 -6.23
CA ALA A 20 1.55 -3.32 -7.03
C ALA A 20 1.12 -2.24 -8.04
N ARG A 21 0.01 -1.58 -7.77
CA ARG A 21 -0.54 -0.39 -8.43
C ARG A 21 -1.70 0.12 -7.60
N ASP A 22 -2.24 1.28 -7.95
CA ASP A 22 -3.49 1.71 -7.35
C ASP A 22 -4.62 0.71 -7.65
N THR A 23 -5.55 0.58 -6.70
CA THR A 23 -6.68 -0.33 -6.75
C THR A 23 -7.93 0.35 -6.18
N PRO A 24 -9.14 0.07 -6.69
CA PRO A 24 -10.36 0.58 -6.10
C PRO A 24 -10.52 0.15 -4.63
N GLN A 25 -11.14 1.02 -3.82
CA GLN A 25 -11.42 0.75 -2.40
C GLN A 25 -12.16 -0.58 -2.22
N GLU A 26 -13.13 -0.87 -3.09
CA GLU A 26 -13.94 -2.09 -3.04
C GLU A 26 -13.10 -3.37 -3.04
N ARG A 27 -11.90 -3.34 -3.62
CA ARG A 27 -10.98 -4.48 -3.66
C ARG A 27 -10.20 -4.65 -2.36
N ILE A 28 -9.83 -3.56 -1.70
CA ILE A 28 -9.26 -3.58 -0.35
C ILE A 28 -10.31 -4.16 0.60
N ASP A 29 -11.54 -3.64 0.52
CA ASP A 29 -12.66 -4.12 1.34
C ASP A 29 -12.98 -5.59 1.05
N LEU A 30 -12.87 -6.03 -0.21
CA LEU A 30 -13.05 -7.43 -0.57
C LEU A 30 -12.01 -8.33 0.12
N ALA A 31 -10.75 -7.90 0.19
CA ALA A 31 -9.70 -8.65 0.87
C ALA A 31 -10.00 -8.77 2.38
N ARG A 32 -10.35 -7.65 3.04
CA ARG A 32 -10.71 -7.61 4.47
C ARG A 32 -11.97 -8.43 4.78
N ARG A 33 -13.06 -8.25 4.02
CA ARG A 33 -14.28 -9.07 4.15
C ARG A 33 -14.00 -10.56 3.96
N THR A 34 -13.09 -10.92 3.05
CA THR A 34 -12.72 -12.32 2.85
C THR A 34 -11.96 -12.90 4.06
N ALA A 35 -11.12 -12.10 4.72
CA ALA A 35 -10.45 -12.49 5.95
C ALA A 35 -11.48 -12.76 7.07
N GLU A 36 -12.42 -11.83 7.27
CA GLU A 36 -13.52 -11.97 8.23
C GLU A 36 -14.35 -13.23 7.97
N GLN A 37 -14.75 -13.47 6.71
CA GLN A 37 -15.49 -14.68 6.30
C GLN A 37 -14.73 -15.98 6.56
N CYS A 38 -13.41 -15.92 6.68
CA CYS A 38 -12.56 -17.06 7.01
C CYS A 38 -12.23 -17.15 8.51
N GLY A 39 -12.90 -16.36 9.36
CA GLY A 39 -12.67 -16.33 10.80
C GLY A 39 -11.33 -15.71 11.20
N ARG A 40 -10.75 -14.86 10.35
CA ARG A 40 -9.51 -14.14 10.62
C ARG A 40 -9.82 -12.67 10.95
N ASP A 41 -8.94 -12.06 11.71
CA ASP A 41 -8.98 -10.61 11.96
C ASP A 41 -8.72 -9.85 10.63
N PRO A 42 -9.68 -9.05 10.13
CA PRO A 42 -9.46 -8.25 8.92
C PRO A 42 -8.39 -7.18 9.07
N ASP A 43 -8.13 -6.69 10.28
CA ASP A 43 -7.13 -5.65 10.55
C ASP A 43 -5.71 -6.23 10.65
N ALA A 44 -5.56 -7.55 10.77
CA ALA A 44 -4.29 -8.23 10.65
C ALA A 44 -3.79 -8.34 9.19
N LEU A 45 -4.63 -8.00 8.21
CA LEU A 45 -4.25 -8.00 6.79
C LEU A 45 -3.65 -6.65 6.39
N GLU A 46 -2.32 -6.56 6.40
CA GLU A 46 -1.61 -5.34 6.06
C GLU A 46 -1.78 -4.97 4.57
N ILE A 47 -2.18 -3.74 4.29
CA ILE A 47 -2.35 -3.21 2.93
C ILE A 47 -1.11 -2.42 2.53
N THR A 48 -0.43 -2.91 1.49
CA THR A 48 0.72 -2.21 0.89
C THR A 48 0.32 -1.57 -0.44
N MET A 49 0.76 -0.34 -0.68
CA MET A 49 0.58 0.37 -1.96
C MET A 49 1.90 1.01 -2.42
N PRO A 50 2.05 1.31 -3.72
CA PRO A 50 3.09 2.24 -4.15
C PRO A 50 2.91 3.61 -3.49
N MET A 51 4.01 4.30 -3.25
CA MET A 51 4.01 5.72 -2.86
C MET A 51 3.17 6.54 -3.87
N PRO A 52 2.28 7.44 -3.41
CA PRO A 52 1.58 8.36 -4.30
C PRO A 52 2.58 9.28 -5.03
N GLU A 53 2.18 9.82 -6.18
CA GLU A 53 3.00 10.78 -6.93
C GLU A 53 3.24 12.07 -6.11
N ASP A 54 2.21 12.53 -5.40
CA ASP A 54 2.30 13.63 -4.45
C ASP A 54 2.35 13.08 -3.00
N PRO A 55 3.45 13.31 -2.25
CA PRO A 55 3.52 12.94 -0.83
C PRO A 55 2.41 13.55 0.03
N ASP A 56 1.80 14.66 -0.39
CA ASP A 56 0.67 15.27 0.33
C ASP A 56 -0.59 14.40 0.36
N ASP A 57 -0.66 13.36 -0.49
CA ASP A 57 -1.73 12.37 -0.48
C ASP A 57 -1.53 11.20 0.50
N ILE A 58 -0.44 11.15 1.26
CA ILE A 58 -0.21 10.11 2.28
C ILE A 58 -1.39 9.97 3.28
N PRO A 59 -1.99 11.06 3.81
CA PRO A 59 -3.17 10.97 4.67
C PRO A 59 -4.38 10.31 3.98
N ASN A 60 -4.56 10.55 2.68
CA ASN A 60 -5.61 9.90 1.89
C ASN A 60 -5.34 8.39 1.74
N MET A 61 -4.08 7.98 1.58
CA MET A 61 -3.70 6.57 1.57
C MET A 61 -4.02 5.89 2.91
N LYS A 62 -3.67 6.52 4.04
CA LYS A 62 -4.01 6.01 5.37
C LYS A 62 -5.52 5.89 5.58
N ALA A 63 -6.29 6.89 5.16
CA ALA A 63 -7.76 6.86 5.25
C ALA A 63 -8.40 5.71 4.44
N ARG A 64 -7.74 5.27 3.35
CA ARG A 64 -8.13 4.08 2.57
C ARG A 64 -7.76 2.75 3.24
N GLY A 65 -7.06 2.80 4.38
CA GLY A 65 -6.58 1.63 5.11
C GLY A 65 -5.25 1.09 4.57
N VAL A 66 -4.42 1.91 3.94
CA VAL A 66 -3.04 1.56 3.56
C VAL A 66 -2.14 1.67 4.79
N ASP A 67 -1.39 0.62 5.07
CA ASP A 67 -0.50 0.51 6.23
C ASP A 67 0.97 0.69 5.84
N ARG A 68 1.34 0.33 4.60
CA ARG A 68 2.73 0.43 4.11
C ARG A 68 2.78 1.03 2.71
N LEU A 69 3.67 1.99 2.52
CA LEU A 69 4.02 2.54 1.21
C LEU A 69 5.38 2.01 0.75
N VAL A 70 5.49 1.65 -0.52
CA VAL A 70 6.77 1.28 -1.15
C VAL A 70 7.25 2.40 -2.08
N VAL A 71 8.51 2.78 -1.92
CA VAL A 71 9.16 3.84 -2.71
C VAL A 71 10.01 3.19 -3.80
N PRO A 72 9.66 3.34 -5.10
CA PRO A 72 10.43 2.77 -6.19
C PRO A 72 11.79 3.46 -6.38
N VAL A 73 12.86 2.68 -6.28
CA VAL A 73 14.26 3.08 -6.59
C VAL A 73 14.68 2.77 -8.04
N THR A 74 13.76 2.20 -8.82
CA THR A 74 13.95 1.91 -10.24
C THR A 74 12.58 1.96 -10.91
N ALA A 75 12.54 2.53 -12.11
CA ALA A 75 11.32 2.59 -12.88
C ALA A 75 10.79 1.18 -13.19
N MET A 76 9.50 0.98 -12.95
CA MET A 76 8.74 -0.21 -13.32
C MET A 76 7.51 0.25 -14.12
N ALA A 77 6.85 -0.67 -14.84
CA ALA A 77 5.66 -0.31 -15.60
C ALA A 77 4.58 0.28 -14.66
N GLY A 78 4.30 1.58 -14.82
CA GLY A 78 3.33 2.31 -13.99
C GLY A 78 3.88 2.83 -12.65
N MET A 79 5.19 2.82 -12.42
CA MET A 79 5.84 3.44 -11.25
C MET A 79 7.09 4.22 -11.67
N PRO A 80 7.11 5.57 -11.57
CA PRO A 80 8.31 6.34 -11.84
C PRO A 80 9.39 6.05 -10.78
N THR A 81 10.66 6.30 -11.11
CA THR A 81 11.72 6.31 -10.10
C THR A 81 11.52 7.51 -9.17
N LEU A 82 11.39 7.28 -7.86
CA LEU A 82 11.30 8.36 -6.86
C LEU A 82 12.61 8.61 -6.11
N ILE A 83 13.52 7.62 -6.12
CA ILE A 83 14.87 7.74 -5.57
C ILE A 83 15.83 7.29 -6.68
N ASP A 84 16.55 8.24 -7.28
CA ASP A 84 17.58 7.93 -8.28
C ASP A 84 19.02 8.11 -7.74
N SER A 85 19.14 8.75 -6.58
CA SER A 85 20.41 9.10 -5.93
C SER A 85 20.34 8.93 -4.41
N PRO A 86 21.49 8.78 -3.72
CA PRO A 86 21.54 8.82 -2.25
C PRO A 86 20.95 10.10 -1.66
N GLU A 87 21.11 11.23 -2.33
CA GLU A 87 20.55 12.52 -1.92
C GLU A 87 19.01 12.51 -1.90
N ASP A 88 18.35 11.85 -2.85
CA ASP A 88 16.90 11.67 -2.84
C ASP A 88 16.44 10.76 -1.70
N ALA A 89 17.19 9.68 -1.43
CA ALA A 89 16.90 8.82 -0.29
C ALA A 89 16.95 9.58 1.04
N LEU A 90 17.88 10.52 1.18
CA LEU A 90 17.99 11.36 2.38
C LEU A 90 16.81 12.33 2.52
N ARG A 91 16.30 12.89 1.42
CA ARG A 91 15.12 13.79 1.43
C ARG A 91 13.85 13.09 1.91
N PHE A 92 13.72 11.78 1.69
CA PHE A 92 12.60 11.01 2.24
C PHE A 92 12.54 11.03 3.76
N GLY A 93 13.65 11.31 4.46
CA GLY A 93 13.64 11.52 5.90
C GLY A 93 12.71 12.65 6.34
N GLU A 94 12.62 13.74 5.56
CA GLU A 94 11.71 14.86 5.82
C GLU A 94 10.25 14.46 5.63
N ILE A 95 9.96 13.65 4.60
CA ILE A 95 8.62 13.11 4.34
C ILE A 95 8.20 12.18 5.48
N ILE A 96 9.08 11.25 5.88
CA ILE A 96 8.82 10.33 7.00
C ILE A 96 8.57 11.11 8.29
N ALA A 97 9.40 12.13 8.59
CA ALA A 97 9.22 12.97 9.76
C ALA A 97 7.89 13.75 9.73
N LYS A 98 7.47 14.24 8.56
CA LYS A 98 6.20 14.97 8.38
C LYS A 98 4.98 14.12 8.73
N TYR A 99 5.02 12.81 8.48
CA TYR A 99 3.89 11.89 8.68
C TYR A 99 4.14 10.85 9.79
N ALA A 100 5.07 11.10 10.71
CA ALA A 100 5.49 10.12 11.73
C ALA A 100 4.36 9.74 12.72
N ASP A 101 3.41 10.65 12.97
CA ASP A 101 2.33 10.47 13.94
C ASP A 101 1.00 9.99 13.31
N LEU A 102 1.03 9.57 12.04
CA LEU A 102 -0.14 9.21 11.24
C LEU A 102 -0.54 7.73 11.35
#